data_AF-A0A015JG63-F1
#
_entry.id   AF-A0A015JG63-F1
#
_cell.length_a   1.000
_cell.length_b   1.000
_cell.length_c   1.000
_cell.angle_alpha   90.00
_cell.angle_beta   90.00
_cell.angle_gamma   90.00
#
_symmetry.space_group_name_H-M   'P 1'
#
loop_
_entity.id
_entity.type
_entity.pdbx_description
1 polymer ?
#
loop_
_entity_poly.entity_id
_entity_poly.type
_entity_poly.pdbx_seq_one_letter_code
_entity_poly.pdbx_strand_id
1 'polypeptide(L)'
;MQFMASSLANLAKNLGTDKPLTKRHFKNFSSEHIDLITRKGVYPYEYIDSHDRFKETELPSIHDFHSTLGGKITQDNYKHAQKV
;
A
#
# COMPACT_ATOMS: atom_id res chain seq x y z
N MET A 1 -4.69 -17.79 15.16
CA MET A 1 -4.46 -16.67 14.23
C MET A 1 -3.28 -17.04 13.33
N GLN A 2 -3.47 -17.01 12.01
CA GLN A 2 -2.41 -17.33 11.06
C GLN A 2 -1.73 -16.02 10.64
N PHE A 3 -0.51 -15.79 11.14
CA PHE A 3 0.30 -14.64 10.74
C PHE A 3 1.29 -15.05 9.65
N MET A 4 1.63 -14.12 8.77
CA MET A 4 2.68 -14.32 7.77
C MET A 4 4.04 -14.54 8.46
N ALA A 5 4.93 -15.32 7.84
CA ALA A 5 6.27 -15.59 8.37
C ALA A 5 7.18 -14.34 8.44
N SER A 6 6.84 -13.28 7.71
CA SER A 6 7.50 -11.96 7.79
C SER A 6 6.49 -10.86 7.47
N SER A 7 6.90 -9.60 7.66
CA SER A 7 6.06 -8.46 7.29
C SER A 7 5.76 -8.48 5.79
N LEU A 8 4.56 -8.03 5.40
CA LEU A 8 4.19 -7.91 3.98
C LEU A 8 5.18 -7.04 3.19
N ALA A 9 5.82 -6.07 3.84
CA ALA A 9 6.83 -5.22 3.21
C ALA A 9 8.08 -6.01 2.82
N ASN A 10 8.52 -6.94 3.69
CA ASN A 10 9.64 -7.82 3.39
C ASN A 10 9.28 -8.87 2.34
N LEU A 11 8.07 -9.43 2.42
CA LEU A 11 7.60 -10.38 1.41
C LEU A 11 7.48 -9.73 0.03
N ALA A 12 7.01 -8.49 -0.04
CA ALA A 12 6.92 -7.73 -1.30
C ALA A 12 8.29 -7.52 -1.97
N LYS A 13 9.38 -7.39 -1.19
CA LYS A 13 10.75 -7.26 -1.74
C LYS A 13 11.21 -8.54 -2.46
N ASN A 14 10.65 -9.70 -2.12
CA ASN A 14 11.00 -10.97 -2.76
C ASN A 14 10.44 -11.12 -4.18
N LEU A 15 9.55 -10.22 -4.63
CA LEU A 15 9.01 -10.26 -6.00
C LEU A 15 10.08 -10.01 -7.09
N GLY A 16 11.30 -9.61 -6.73
CA GLY A 16 12.37 -9.34 -7.68
C GLY A 16 12.07 -8.13 -8.58
N THR A 17 12.98 -7.85 -9.51
CA THR A 17 12.80 -6.79 -10.52
C THR A 17 11.98 -7.27 -11.71
N ASP A 18 12.07 -8.55 -12.08
CA ASP A 18 11.27 -9.10 -13.16
C ASP A 18 9.95 -9.68 -12.65
N LYS A 19 8.84 -9.02 -13.03
CA LYS A 19 7.47 -9.34 -12.61
C LYS A 19 6.63 -9.77 -13.82
N PRO A 20 6.92 -10.93 -14.43
CA PRO A 20 6.34 -11.32 -15.72
C PRO A 20 4.82 -11.50 -15.66
N LEU A 21 4.31 -12.06 -14.55
CA LEU A 21 2.86 -12.22 -14.33
C LEU A 21 2.16 -10.86 -14.24
N THR A 22 2.72 -9.93 -13.46
CA THR A 22 2.17 -8.58 -13.30
C THR A 22 2.19 -7.83 -14.63
N LYS A 23 3.32 -7.84 -15.36
CA LYS A 23 3.42 -7.22 -16.70
C LYS A 23 2.42 -7.81 -17.69
N ARG A 24 2.18 -9.14 -17.64
CA ARG A 24 1.22 -9.82 -18.51
C ARG A 24 -0.24 -9.41 -18.21
N HIS A 25 -0.59 -9.19 -16.95
CA HIS A 25 -1.92 -8.72 -16.56
C HIS A 25 -2.10 -7.22 -16.87
N PHE A 26 -1.10 -6.41 -16.57
CA PHE A 26 -1.12 -4.96 -16.73
C PHE A 26 -0.31 -4.52 -17.96
N LYS A 27 -0.68 -5.02 -19.14
CA LYS A 27 0.09 -4.79 -20.39
C LYS A 27 0.23 -3.31 -20.77
N ASN A 28 -0.72 -2.48 -20.35
CA ASN A 28 -0.78 -1.06 -20.68
C ASN A 28 -0.07 -0.18 -19.62
N PHE A 29 0.51 -0.79 -18.58
CA PHE A 29 1.15 -0.07 -17.49
C PHE A 29 2.63 0.11 -17.79
N SER A 30 3.17 1.31 -17.50
CA SER A 30 4.61 1.55 -17.52
C SER A 30 5.30 0.73 -16.42
N SER A 31 6.62 0.55 -16.53
CA SER A 31 7.42 -0.07 -15.47
C SER A 31 7.24 0.61 -14.12
N GLU A 32 7.11 1.95 -14.11
CA GLU A 32 6.86 2.73 -12.91
C GLU A 32 5.51 2.37 -12.26
N HIS A 33 4.44 2.24 -13.05
CA HIS A 33 3.14 1.82 -12.52
C HIS A 33 3.20 0.39 -11.97
N ILE A 34 3.94 -0.52 -12.62
CA ILE A 34 4.13 -1.88 -12.12
C ILE A 34 4.85 -1.87 -10.76
N ASP A 35 5.91 -1.07 -10.63
CA ASP A 35 6.63 -0.92 -9.36
C ASP A 35 5.74 -0.31 -8.28
N LEU A 36 4.86 0.61 -8.65
CA LEU A 36 3.89 1.23 -7.77
C LEU A 36 2.90 0.20 -7.20
N ILE A 37 2.30 -0.66 -8.04
CA ILE A 37 1.30 -1.65 -7.59
C ILE A 37 1.91 -2.89 -6.91
N THR A 38 3.22 -3.14 -7.09
CA THR A 38 3.90 -4.30 -6.49
C THR A 38 4.55 -4.00 -5.15
N ARG A 39 4.69 -2.72 -4.80
CA ARG A 39 5.08 -2.29 -3.46
C ARG A 39 3.92 -2.52 -2.49
N LYS A 40 4.25 -2.85 -1.23
CA LYS A 40 3.26 -2.91 -0.15
C LYS A 40 2.54 -1.56 -0.02
N GLY A 41 1.21 -1.57 -0.08
CA GLY A 41 0.37 -0.42 0.25
C GLY A 41 0.29 -0.11 1.75
N VAL A 42 -0.14 1.10 2.08
CA VAL A 42 -0.47 1.53 3.45
C VAL A 42 -1.92 1.97 3.49
N TYR A 43 -2.60 1.66 4.60
CA TYR A 43 -4.03 1.90 4.74
C TYR A 43 -4.33 2.48 6.14
N PRO A 44 -5.15 3.54 6.26
CA PRO A 44 -5.40 4.22 7.52
C PRO A 44 -6.54 3.52 8.28
N TYR A 45 -6.25 2.34 8.85
CA TYR A 45 -7.29 1.49 9.46
C TYR A 45 -8.14 2.19 10.51
N GLU A 46 -7.51 3.00 11.38
CA GLU A 46 -8.24 3.69 12.47
C GLU A 46 -9.04 4.90 11.98
N TYR A 47 -8.70 5.46 10.81
CA TYR A 47 -9.46 6.55 10.21
C TYR A 47 -10.76 6.06 9.57
N ILE A 48 -10.76 4.84 9.07
CA ILE A 48 -11.90 4.23 8.38
C ILE A 48 -12.87 3.65 9.41
N ASP A 49 -13.49 4.56 10.16
CA ASP A 49 -14.39 4.26 11.27
C ASP A 49 -15.86 4.05 10.84
N SER A 50 -16.19 4.46 9.62
CA SER A 50 -17.56 4.50 9.13
C SER A 50 -17.61 4.34 7.62
N HIS A 51 -18.78 3.97 7.09
CA HIS A 51 -18.96 3.82 5.66
C HIS A 51 -18.82 5.15 4.91
N ASP A 52 -19.11 6.26 5.57
CA ASP A 52 -19.02 7.59 4.97
C ASP A 52 -17.57 7.98 4.63
N ARG A 53 -16.58 7.49 5.38
CA ARG A 53 -15.14 7.70 5.08
C ARG A 53 -14.72 7.11 3.74
N PHE A 54 -15.40 6.06 3.27
CA PHE A 54 -15.14 5.49 1.94
C PHE A 54 -15.69 6.34 0.80
N LYS A 55 -16.59 7.29 1.10
CA LYS A 55 -17.16 8.22 0.11
C LYS A 55 -16.29 9.47 -0.07
N GLU A 56 -15.33 9.68 0.82
CA GLU A 56 -14.39 10.78 0.71
C GLU A 56 -13.47 10.59 -0.50
N THR A 57 -13.15 11.69 -1.17
CA THR A 57 -12.34 11.69 -2.40
C THR A 57 -10.86 11.93 -2.15
N GLU A 58 -10.50 12.27 -0.92
CA GLU A 58 -9.14 12.64 -0.54
C GLU A 58 -8.61 11.68 0.52
N LEU A 59 -7.30 11.47 0.49
CA LEU A 59 -6.61 10.71 1.53
C LEU A 59 -6.60 11.52 2.82
N PRO A 60 -6.79 10.89 3.99
CA PRO A 60 -6.68 11.57 5.25
C PRO A 60 -5.25 12.02 5.51
N SER A 61 -5.09 12.93 6.48
CA SER A 61 -3.78 13.45 6.86
C SER A 61 -2.81 12.34 7.27
N ILE A 62 -1.51 12.56 7.07
CA ILE A 62 -0.48 11.62 7.54
C ILE A 62 -0.58 11.32 9.05
N HIS A 63 -1.12 12.26 9.84
CA HIS A 63 -1.32 12.08 11.27
C HIS A 63 -2.42 11.05 11.59
N ASP A 64 -3.40 10.91 10.70
CA ASP A 64 -4.51 9.97 10.84
C ASP A 64 -4.14 8.58 10.31
N PHE A 65 -3.06 8.48 9.53
CA PHE A 65 -2.43 7.22 9.16
C PHE A 65 -1.69 6.59 10.35
N HIS A 66 -2.46 5.97 11.23
CA HIS A 66 -1.97 5.11 12.29
C HIS A 66 -2.70 3.77 12.27
N SER A 67 -2.01 2.75 12.77
CA SER A 67 -2.59 1.42 12.99
C SER A 67 -2.16 0.94 14.36
N THR A 68 -3.10 0.45 15.15
CA THR A 68 -2.80 -0.15 16.46
C THR A 68 -1.76 -1.28 16.37
N LEU A 69 -1.69 -1.98 15.23
CA LEU A 69 -0.76 -3.08 14.99
C LEU A 69 0.61 -2.64 14.43
N GLY A 70 0.68 -1.49 13.74
CA GLY A 70 1.83 -1.08 12.94
C GLY A 70 2.44 0.27 13.32
N GLY A 71 1.82 1.01 14.24
CA GLY A 71 2.25 2.34 14.65
C GLY A 71 2.03 3.42 13.59
N LYS A 72 2.91 4.42 13.59
CA LYS A 72 2.89 5.55 12.66
C LYS A 72 3.53 5.20 11.33
N ILE A 73 3.03 5.76 10.25
CA ILE A 73 3.66 5.61 8.93
C ILE A 73 4.82 6.57 8.73
N THR A 74 5.68 6.27 7.75
CA THR A 74 6.74 7.18 7.31
C THR A 74 6.25 8.10 6.19
N GLN A 75 6.90 9.25 6.04
CA GLN A 75 6.56 10.21 4.96
C GLN A 75 6.64 9.58 3.57
N ASP A 76 7.61 8.69 3.33
CA ASP A 76 7.78 8.04 2.03
C ASP A 76 6.64 7.07 1.72
N ASN A 77 6.10 6.40 2.74
CA ASN A 77 4.93 5.54 2.57
C ASN A 77 3.66 6.37 2.35
N TYR A 78 3.53 7.53 2.99
CA TYR A 78 2.42 8.45 2.74
C TYR A 78 2.45 9.00 1.31
N LYS A 79 3.62 9.47 0.86
CA LYS A 79 3.82 9.93 -0.53
C LYS A 79 3.52 8.82 -1.55
N HIS A 80 3.82 7.57 -1.19
CA HIS A 80 3.47 6.44 -2.04
C HIS A 80 1.94 6.24 -2.09
N ALA A 81 1.24 6.26 -0.97
CA ALA A 81 -0.23 6.16 -0.91
C ALA A 81 -0.93 7.23 -1.76
N GLN A 82 -0.37 8.45 -1.81
CA GLN A 82 -0.91 9.55 -2.64
C GLN A 82 -0.75 9.34 -4.15
N LYS A 83 0.11 8.40 -4.58
CA LYS A 83 0.39 8.15 -6.01
C LYS A 83 -0.28 6.88 -6.53
N VAL A 84 -0.79 6.03 -5.64
CA VAL A 84 -1.45 4.73 -5.95
C VAL A 84 -2.89 4.94 -6.34
#